data_AF-A0A7X1H0P1-F1
#
_entry.id   AF-A0A7X1H0P1-F1
#
_cell.length_a   1.000
_cell.length_b   1.000
_cell.length_c   1.000
_cell.angle_alpha   90.00
_cell.angle_beta   90.00
_cell.angle_gamma   90.00
#
_symmetry.space_group_name_H-M   'P 1'
#
loop_
_entity.id
_entity.type
_entity.pdbx_description
1 polymer ?
#
loop_
_entity_poly.entity_id
_entity_poly.type
_entity_poly.pdbx_seq_one_letter_code
_entity_poly.pdbx_strand_id
1 'polypeptide(L)'
;MKTTVISTILAMAVIVALSPIMAMGQTDHYQALANLSFNNDYPTPETSRTLDEELFFQRAVQTYLWSLPAVNMYAMKEGQEKTFGEGYNVLAIFEKRLKSNTLITTPNSDVIYGLGFLDLGKDGPMVIDAPPMLQALINDYWHRAIEGPEIAGVKYYADIGLPGPDQGKGGKYLILPPGYEDPVDEEKYFVYRSKTNGVFVFLRGFFDNPNNLQPAVENMEKIKIYPLKGDAKPMKFQHASDVASDYLFPRDASYFSMLDRFIQNDVVDDVDPYMHGMMAAIGIEKGKAFAPTKRQQDLLDSAAKTSWKMAKNIAANSDREPKGIWYKDELPDIKKTNF
;
A
#
# COMPACT_ATOMS: atom_id res chain seq x y z
N MET A 1 41.45 -35.53 -87.47
CA MET A 1 41.19 -36.75 -86.67
C MET A 1 41.03 -36.30 -85.21
N LYS A 2 40.00 -36.82 -84.53
CA LYS A 2 39.30 -36.17 -83.42
C LYS A 2 40.14 -36.04 -82.14
N THR A 3 40.20 -34.82 -81.61
CA THR A 3 40.62 -34.49 -80.25
C THR A 3 39.40 -34.56 -79.34
N THR A 4 39.42 -35.43 -78.34
CA THR A 4 38.44 -35.44 -77.25
C THR A 4 39.19 -35.16 -75.95
N VAL A 5 39.06 -33.92 -75.49
CA VAL A 5 39.49 -33.48 -74.15
C VAL A 5 38.34 -33.82 -73.20
N ILE A 6 38.59 -34.74 -72.27
CA ILE A 6 37.67 -35.03 -71.16
C ILE A 6 38.02 -34.05 -70.04
N SER A 7 37.15 -33.07 -69.83
CA SER A 7 37.23 -32.12 -68.71
C SER A 7 36.84 -32.83 -67.42
N THR A 8 37.81 -33.07 -66.53
CA THR A 8 37.55 -33.51 -65.16
C THR A 8 37.26 -32.26 -64.31
N ILE A 9 35.99 -32.10 -63.92
CA ILE A 9 35.56 -31.07 -62.99
C ILE A 9 36.10 -31.42 -61.60
N LEU A 10 37.00 -30.58 -61.08
CA LEU A 10 37.51 -30.64 -59.72
C LEU A 10 36.40 -30.13 -58.77
N ALA A 11 35.76 -31.05 -58.05
CA ALA A 11 34.82 -30.70 -56.98
C ALA A 11 35.62 -30.16 -55.77
N MET A 12 35.62 -28.84 -55.59
CA MET A 12 36.07 -28.21 -54.34
C MET A 12 35.06 -28.55 -53.25
N ALA A 13 35.41 -29.48 -52.36
CA ALA A 13 34.68 -29.70 -51.12
C ALA A 13 34.93 -28.50 -50.19
N VAL A 14 34.00 -27.56 -50.16
CA VAL A 14 33.93 -26.55 -49.11
C VAL A 14 33.48 -27.27 -47.84
N ILE A 15 34.42 -27.58 -46.95
CA ILE A 15 34.12 -27.95 -45.57
C ILE A 15 33.63 -26.65 -44.91
N VAL A 16 32.30 -26.45 -44.91
CA VAL A 16 31.68 -25.52 -43.98
C VAL A 16 31.82 -26.17 -42.61
N ALA A 17 32.81 -25.72 -41.83
CA ALA A 17 32.84 -25.98 -40.40
C ALA A 17 31.59 -25.33 -39.80
N LEU A 18 30.52 -26.11 -39.66
CA LEU A 18 29.41 -25.81 -38.77
C LEU A 18 29.96 -25.90 -37.35
N SER A 19 30.60 -24.83 -36.89
CA SER A 19 30.69 -24.58 -35.47
C SER A 19 29.25 -24.55 -34.96
N PRO A 20 28.85 -25.42 -34.01
CA PRO A 20 27.59 -25.21 -33.35
C PRO A 20 27.75 -23.87 -32.62
N ILE A 21 27.05 -22.86 -33.12
CA ILE A 21 26.68 -21.73 -32.30
C ILE A 21 25.89 -22.37 -31.17
N MET A 22 26.55 -22.62 -30.03
CA MET A 22 25.84 -22.87 -28.79
C MET A 22 24.99 -21.64 -28.59
N ALA A 23 23.70 -21.75 -28.95
CA ALA A 23 22.70 -20.93 -28.34
C ALA A 23 22.95 -21.09 -26.85
N MET A 24 23.46 -20.04 -26.19
CA MET A 24 23.46 -19.96 -24.74
C MET A 24 21.97 -19.95 -24.37
N GLY A 25 21.39 -21.14 -24.25
CA GLY A 25 20.05 -21.32 -23.74
C GLY A 25 20.04 -20.62 -22.40
N GLN A 26 19.14 -19.66 -22.25
CA GLN A 26 18.90 -19.00 -20.99
C GLN A 26 18.66 -20.10 -19.97
N THR A 27 19.67 -20.37 -19.14
CA THR A 27 19.56 -21.41 -18.10
C THR A 27 18.43 -20.94 -17.21
N ASP A 28 17.45 -21.83 -16.99
CA ASP A 28 16.33 -21.54 -16.11
C ASP A 28 16.88 -21.10 -14.74
N HIS A 29 16.47 -19.92 -14.27
CA HIS A 29 17.01 -19.31 -13.05
C HIS A 29 16.90 -20.25 -11.85
N TYR A 30 15.76 -20.95 -11.74
CA TYR A 30 15.51 -21.87 -10.63
C TYR A 30 16.38 -23.12 -10.73
N GLN A 31 16.56 -23.68 -11.93
CA GLN A 31 17.50 -24.78 -12.15
C GLN A 31 18.95 -24.36 -11.91
N ALA A 32 19.33 -23.14 -12.24
CA ALA A 32 20.68 -22.63 -11.97
C ALA A 32 20.97 -22.59 -10.46
N LEU A 33 20.02 -22.07 -9.67
CA LEU A 33 20.12 -22.04 -8.21
C LEU A 33 20.15 -23.45 -7.58
N ALA A 34 19.27 -24.34 -8.05
CA ALA A 34 19.16 -25.70 -7.51
C ALA A 34 20.39 -26.56 -7.76
N ASN A 35 21.17 -26.26 -8.81
CA ASN A 35 22.36 -27.01 -9.19
C ASN A 35 23.68 -26.35 -8.74
N LEU A 36 23.64 -25.36 -7.84
CA LEU A 36 24.85 -24.75 -7.31
C LEU A 36 25.71 -25.79 -6.58
N SER A 37 27.03 -25.73 -6.81
CA SER A 37 27.96 -26.74 -6.32
C SER A 37 28.26 -26.61 -4.83
N PHE A 38 28.32 -27.76 -4.15
CA PHE A 38 28.82 -27.92 -2.79
C PHE A 38 30.05 -28.85 -2.82
N ASN A 39 30.98 -28.65 -1.88
CA ASN A 39 32.14 -29.52 -1.68
C ASN A 39 32.02 -30.19 -0.31
N ASN A 40 31.78 -31.51 -0.29
CA ASN A 40 31.55 -32.29 0.94
C ASN A 40 30.46 -31.67 1.84
N ASP A 41 29.32 -31.30 1.26
CA ASP A 41 28.18 -30.64 1.92
C ASP A 41 28.43 -29.21 2.43
N TYR A 42 29.56 -28.58 2.06
CA TYR A 42 29.81 -27.15 2.32
C TYR A 42 29.64 -26.33 1.04
N PRO A 43 28.95 -25.18 1.09
CA PRO A 43 28.89 -24.28 -0.06
C PRO A 43 30.28 -23.70 -0.34
N THR A 44 30.61 -23.53 -1.62
CA THR A 44 31.76 -22.70 -1.99
C THR A 44 31.49 -21.23 -1.60
N PRO A 45 32.53 -20.37 -1.46
CA PRO A 45 32.31 -18.95 -1.21
C PRO A 45 31.42 -18.25 -2.27
N GLU A 46 31.56 -18.67 -3.53
CA GLU A 46 30.71 -18.23 -4.65
C GLU A 46 29.24 -18.64 -4.41
N THR A 47 29.02 -19.93 -4.14
CA THR A 47 27.70 -20.52 -3.84
C THR A 47 27.02 -19.81 -2.67
N SER A 48 27.75 -19.60 -1.57
CA SER A 48 27.22 -18.91 -0.37
C SER A 48 26.75 -17.51 -0.73
N ARG A 49 27.58 -16.71 -1.39
CA ARG A 49 27.23 -15.35 -1.81
C ARG A 49 25.99 -15.35 -2.71
N THR A 50 25.93 -16.23 -3.71
CA THR A 50 24.79 -16.31 -4.62
C THR A 50 23.50 -16.66 -3.88
N LEU A 51 23.55 -17.64 -2.97
CA LEU A 51 22.38 -18.03 -2.17
C LEU A 51 21.95 -16.93 -1.19
N ASP A 52 22.90 -16.23 -0.57
CA ASP A 52 22.62 -15.12 0.34
C ASP A 52 21.96 -13.93 -0.39
N GLU A 53 22.46 -13.58 -1.58
CA GLU A 53 21.87 -12.52 -2.41
C GLU A 53 20.48 -12.90 -2.94
N GLU A 54 20.29 -14.15 -3.37
CA GLU A 54 18.98 -14.67 -3.79
C GLU A 54 17.99 -14.63 -2.62
N LEU A 55 18.38 -15.10 -1.44
CA LEU A 55 17.52 -15.07 -0.25
C LEU A 55 17.18 -13.64 0.17
N PHE A 56 18.15 -12.72 0.12
CA PHE A 56 17.90 -11.29 0.37
C PHE A 56 16.89 -10.71 -0.63
N PHE A 57 17.05 -11.00 -1.93
CA PHE A 57 16.12 -10.58 -2.97
C PHE A 57 14.70 -11.14 -2.74
N GLN A 58 14.58 -12.43 -2.46
CA GLN A 58 13.28 -13.07 -2.17
C GLN A 58 12.60 -12.43 -0.95
N ARG A 59 13.35 -12.17 0.12
CA ARG A 59 12.85 -11.48 1.32
C ARG A 59 12.39 -10.06 1.02
N ALA A 60 13.15 -9.32 0.22
CA ALA A 60 12.77 -7.98 -0.22
C ALA A 60 11.48 -7.99 -1.04
N VAL A 61 11.31 -8.97 -1.94
CA VAL A 61 10.09 -9.12 -2.74
C VAL A 61 8.88 -9.42 -1.85
N GLN A 62 8.98 -10.40 -0.95
CA GLN A 62 7.87 -10.75 -0.06
C GLN A 62 7.53 -9.63 0.90
N THR A 63 8.54 -8.94 1.45
CA THR A 63 8.33 -7.77 2.32
C THR A 63 7.60 -6.67 1.57
N TYR A 64 8.00 -6.34 0.34
CA TYR A 64 7.31 -5.34 -0.49
C TYR A 64 5.83 -5.69 -0.68
N LEU A 65 5.54 -6.92 -1.12
CA LEU A 65 4.17 -7.35 -1.41
C LEU A 65 3.29 -7.31 -0.15
N TRP A 66 3.82 -7.76 0.97
CA TRP A 66 3.16 -7.74 2.27
C TRP A 66 2.90 -6.32 2.77
N SER A 67 3.87 -5.41 2.66
CA SER A 67 3.76 -4.04 3.16
C SER A 67 3.05 -3.06 2.23
N LEU A 68 2.52 -3.52 1.09
CA LEU A 68 1.82 -2.67 0.12
C LEU A 68 0.71 -1.80 0.75
N PRO A 69 -0.19 -2.32 1.62
CA PRO A 69 -1.21 -1.50 2.26
C PRO A 69 -0.61 -0.37 3.10
N ALA A 70 0.38 -0.71 3.94
CA ALA A 70 1.09 0.23 4.81
C ALA A 70 1.79 1.35 4.04
N VAL A 71 2.59 0.98 3.05
CA VAL A 71 3.35 1.95 2.27
C VAL A 71 2.42 2.82 1.41
N ASN A 72 1.30 2.28 0.94
CA ASN A 72 0.30 3.10 0.24
C ASN A 72 -0.32 4.16 1.16
N MET A 73 -0.71 3.81 2.39
CA MET A 73 -1.23 4.80 3.36
C MET A 73 -0.18 5.85 3.70
N TYR A 74 1.06 5.42 3.93
CA TYR A 74 2.16 6.32 4.27
C TYR A 74 2.56 7.25 3.11
N ALA A 75 2.53 6.76 1.86
CA ALA A 75 2.74 7.59 0.68
C ALA A 75 1.65 8.65 0.50
N MET A 76 0.38 8.29 0.73
CA MET A 76 -0.71 9.25 0.68
C MET A 76 -0.58 10.33 1.75
N LYS A 77 -0.15 9.96 2.97
CA LYS A 77 0.18 10.90 4.04
C LYS A 77 1.28 11.87 3.59
N GLU A 78 2.46 11.37 3.25
CA GLU A 78 3.61 12.23 2.89
C GLU A 78 3.32 13.07 1.65
N GLY A 79 2.59 12.53 0.67
CA GLY A 79 2.16 13.24 -0.53
C GLY A 79 1.22 14.40 -0.22
N GLN A 80 0.22 14.19 0.64
CA GLN A 80 -0.68 15.24 1.10
C GLN A 80 0.08 16.31 1.89
N GLU A 81 0.91 15.90 2.84
CA GLU A 81 1.67 16.80 3.72
C GLU A 81 2.63 17.69 2.92
N LYS A 82 3.28 17.13 1.90
CA LYS A 82 4.17 17.88 1.00
C LYS A 82 3.44 19.01 0.25
N THR A 83 2.17 18.79 -0.13
CA THR A 83 1.40 19.78 -0.91
C THR A 83 0.62 20.74 -0.02
N PHE A 84 0.07 20.26 1.09
CA PHE A 84 -0.96 20.95 1.86
C PHE A 84 -0.57 21.24 3.32
N GLY A 85 0.57 20.72 3.77
CA GLY A 85 1.10 20.86 5.13
C GLY A 85 0.69 19.73 6.06
N GLU A 86 1.43 19.63 7.16
CA GLU A 86 1.28 18.57 8.17
C GLU A 86 0.28 18.92 9.28
N GLY A 87 -0.32 17.87 9.86
CA GLY A 87 -1.04 17.92 11.13
C GLY A 87 -2.45 17.36 11.07
N TYR A 88 -2.93 16.87 12.23
CA TYR A 88 -4.27 16.29 12.39
C TYR A 88 -5.41 17.23 11.94
N ASN A 89 -5.18 18.54 11.97
CA ASN A 89 -6.16 19.57 11.65
C ASN A 89 -6.14 19.98 10.17
N VAL A 90 -5.34 19.33 9.31
CA VAL A 90 -5.27 19.61 7.87
C VAL A 90 -6.05 18.53 7.11
N LEU A 91 -7.08 18.95 6.38
CA LEU A 91 -7.85 18.08 5.49
C LEU A 91 -7.78 18.58 4.05
N ALA A 92 -7.40 17.70 3.12
CA ALA A 92 -7.50 17.96 1.69
C ALA A 92 -8.91 17.61 1.21
N ILE A 93 -9.69 18.62 0.80
CA ILE A 93 -11.05 18.47 0.28
C ILE A 93 -11.00 18.62 -1.24
N PHE A 94 -11.43 17.59 -1.96
CA PHE A 94 -11.56 17.61 -3.42
C PHE A 94 -12.93 18.18 -3.79
N GLU A 95 -13.10 19.47 -3.51
CA GLU A 95 -14.35 20.22 -3.50
C GLU A 95 -15.06 20.26 -4.86
N LYS A 96 -14.32 20.07 -5.96
CA LYS A 96 -14.83 19.94 -7.34
C LYS A 96 -14.72 18.51 -7.87
N ARG A 97 -14.70 17.53 -6.97
CA ARG A 97 -14.38 16.12 -7.21
C ARG A 97 -12.93 15.92 -7.62
N LEU A 98 -12.49 14.67 -7.53
CA LEU A 98 -11.11 14.30 -7.85
C LEU A 98 -10.89 14.36 -9.37
N LYS A 99 -9.75 14.92 -9.78
CA LYS A 99 -9.34 15.10 -11.17
C LYS A 99 -8.03 14.37 -11.46
N SER A 100 -7.71 14.17 -12.74
CA SER A 100 -6.52 13.45 -13.18
C SER A 100 -5.18 14.12 -12.85
N ASN A 101 -5.19 15.37 -12.37
CA ASN A 101 -4.01 16.07 -11.85
C ASN A 101 -3.57 15.57 -10.46
N THR A 102 -4.39 14.76 -9.79
CA THR A 102 -4.07 14.11 -8.51
C THR A 102 -3.72 12.66 -8.78
N LEU A 103 -2.46 12.29 -8.55
CA LEU A 103 -2.01 10.91 -8.66
C LEU A 103 -2.24 10.19 -7.32
N ILE A 104 -3.25 9.35 -7.26
CA ILE A 104 -3.68 8.63 -6.05
C ILE A 104 -4.22 7.25 -6.43
N THR A 105 -4.16 6.29 -5.51
CA THR A 105 -4.58 4.91 -5.75
C THR A 105 -6.11 4.79 -5.77
N THR A 106 -6.67 4.24 -6.86
CA THR A 106 -8.08 3.86 -7.04
C THR A 106 -9.13 4.91 -6.62
N PRO A 107 -9.00 6.19 -7.03
CA PRO A 107 -10.09 7.12 -6.80
C PRO A 107 -11.29 6.79 -7.72
N ASN A 108 -12.46 7.28 -7.34
CA ASN A 108 -13.57 7.51 -8.28
C ASN A 108 -13.90 9.01 -8.30
N SER A 109 -14.85 9.41 -9.14
CA SER A 109 -15.27 10.82 -9.28
C SER A 109 -16.77 10.99 -9.09
N ASP A 110 -17.39 10.05 -8.36
CA ASP A 110 -18.84 10.00 -8.13
C ASP A 110 -19.24 10.78 -6.87
N VAL A 111 -18.29 11.00 -5.96
CA VAL A 111 -18.48 11.72 -4.69
C VAL A 111 -17.38 12.77 -4.48
N ILE A 112 -17.59 13.65 -3.51
CA ILE A 112 -16.56 14.58 -3.02
C ILE A 112 -15.72 13.84 -1.98
N TYR A 113 -14.40 13.95 -2.07
CA TYR A 113 -13.49 13.34 -1.10
C TYR A 113 -12.90 14.35 -0.14
N GLY A 114 -12.71 13.91 1.10
CA GLY A 114 -11.85 14.58 2.08
C GLY A 114 -10.83 13.60 2.61
N LEU A 115 -9.56 13.99 2.67
CA LEU A 115 -8.48 13.14 3.17
C LEU A 115 -7.78 13.81 4.35
N GLY A 116 -7.56 13.02 5.40
CA GLY A 116 -6.84 13.40 6.61
C GLY A 116 -5.99 12.26 7.12
N PHE A 117 -4.96 12.62 7.88
CA PHE A 117 -4.03 11.68 8.49
C PHE A 117 -3.78 12.10 9.94
N LEU A 118 -3.94 11.16 10.85
CA LEU A 118 -3.63 11.35 12.27
C LEU A 118 -2.37 10.60 12.65
N ASP A 119 -1.68 11.10 13.67
CA ASP A 119 -0.55 10.45 14.32
C ASP A 119 -0.83 10.40 15.82
N LEU A 120 -1.39 9.28 16.27
CA LEU A 120 -1.77 9.07 17.67
C LEU A 120 -0.55 8.95 18.59
N GLY A 121 0.63 8.60 18.05
CA GLY A 121 1.87 8.53 18.82
C GLY A 121 2.40 9.93 19.15
N LYS A 122 2.15 10.90 18.27
CA LYS A 122 2.51 12.31 18.45
C LYS A 122 1.44 13.11 19.19
N ASP A 123 0.18 12.97 18.78
CA ASP A 123 -0.93 13.82 19.21
C ASP A 123 -1.77 13.20 20.35
N GLY A 124 -1.54 11.91 20.65
CA GLY A 124 -2.30 11.16 21.67
C GLY A 124 -3.68 10.72 21.17
N PRO A 125 -4.62 10.40 22.08
CA PRO A 125 -6.00 10.08 21.72
C PRO A 125 -6.66 11.25 20.99
N MET A 126 -7.35 10.95 19.90
CA MET A 126 -7.94 11.96 19.01
C MET A 126 -9.45 11.84 18.97
N VAL A 127 -10.14 12.98 19.01
CA VAL A 127 -11.59 13.07 18.82
C VAL A 127 -11.89 13.53 17.40
N ILE A 128 -12.73 12.78 16.70
CA ILE A 128 -13.37 13.17 15.45
C ILE A 128 -14.84 13.53 15.77
N ASP A 129 -15.16 14.82 15.69
CA ASP A 129 -16.49 15.37 15.91
C ASP A 129 -17.20 15.52 14.57
N ALA A 130 -18.01 14.52 14.24
CA ALA A 130 -18.68 14.39 12.96
C ALA A 130 -20.04 15.09 12.99
N PRO A 131 -20.32 16.01 12.05
CA PRO A 131 -21.65 16.58 11.89
C PRO A 131 -22.63 15.54 11.35
N PRO A 132 -23.95 15.76 11.50
CA PRO A 132 -24.96 14.91 10.88
C PRO A 132 -24.73 14.74 9.37
N MET A 133 -25.10 13.57 8.85
CA MET A 133 -25.02 13.20 7.43
C MET A 133 -23.60 13.20 6.81
N LEU A 134 -22.53 13.37 7.60
CA LEU A 134 -21.18 13.11 7.12
C LEU A 134 -20.92 11.60 7.09
N GLN A 135 -20.32 11.12 6.02
CA GLN A 135 -19.84 9.75 5.94
C GLN A 135 -18.32 9.71 5.89
N ALA A 136 -17.73 8.81 6.67
CA ALA A 136 -16.29 8.57 6.62
C ALA A 136 -15.96 7.09 6.83
N LEU A 137 -14.82 6.68 6.28
CA LEU A 137 -14.08 5.49 6.65
C LEU A 137 -12.85 5.92 7.44
N ILE A 138 -12.57 5.23 8.52
CA ILE A 138 -11.37 5.42 9.34
C ILE A 138 -10.61 4.10 9.39
N ASN A 139 -9.38 4.09 8.85
CA ASN A 139 -8.54 2.91 8.83
C ASN A 139 -7.22 3.16 9.55
N ASP A 140 -6.63 2.09 10.07
CA ASP A 140 -5.25 2.11 10.52
C ASP A 140 -4.29 2.15 9.31
N TYR A 141 -2.98 2.32 9.52
CA TYR A 141 -2.05 2.44 8.39
C TYR A 141 -1.82 1.13 7.65
N TRP A 142 -2.15 -0.03 8.21
CA TRP A 142 -2.22 -1.29 7.45
C TRP A 142 -3.51 -1.38 6.60
N HIS A 143 -4.28 -0.30 6.53
CA HIS A 143 -5.53 -0.15 5.81
C HIS A 143 -6.62 -1.11 6.31
N ARG A 144 -6.59 -1.44 7.60
CA ARG A 144 -7.60 -2.24 8.30
C ARG A 144 -8.62 -1.31 8.95
N ALA A 145 -9.90 -1.69 8.93
CA ALA A 145 -10.93 -0.96 9.63
C ALA A 145 -10.67 -1.03 11.15
N ILE A 146 -10.70 0.12 11.82
CA ILE A 146 -10.37 0.19 13.25
C ILE A 146 -11.51 -0.43 14.06
N GLU A 147 -11.16 -1.28 15.03
CA GLU A 147 -12.14 -1.95 15.89
C GLU A 147 -12.85 -0.92 16.79
N GLY A 148 -14.18 -0.91 16.72
CA GLY A 148 -15.05 0.04 17.41
C GLY A 148 -15.90 -0.55 18.53
N PRO A 149 -16.95 0.17 18.96
CA PRO A 149 -17.85 -0.30 20.01
C PRO A 149 -18.73 -1.45 19.52
N GLU A 150 -19.26 -2.21 20.48
CA GLU A 150 -20.38 -3.12 20.24
C GLU A 150 -21.65 -2.50 20.81
N ILE A 151 -22.64 -2.26 19.96
CA ILE A 151 -23.90 -1.62 20.36
C ILE A 151 -25.05 -2.52 19.91
N ALA A 152 -25.90 -2.91 20.85
CA ALA A 152 -27.05 -3.79 20.59
C ALA A 152 -26.69 -5.09 19.84
N GLY A 153 -25.52 -5.68 20.15
CA GLY A 153 -25.04 -6.92 19.52
C GLY A 153 -24.42 -6.74 18.13
N VAL A 154 -24.22 -5.50 17.68
CA VAL A 154 -23.52 -5.17 16.43
C VAL A 154 -22.15 -4.62 16.75
N LYS A 155 -21.10 -5.31 16.29
CA LYS A 155 -19.71 -4.83 16.36
C LYS A 155 -19.45 -3.87 15.20
N TYR A 156 -19.12 -2.63 15.53
CA TYR A 156 -18.77 -1.62 14.53
C TYR A 156 -17.27 -1.62 14.26
N TYR A 157 -16.92 -1.36 13.01
CA TYR A 157 -15.57 -1.12 12.53
C TYR A 157 -15.60 0.23 11.81
N ALA A 158 -14.60 1.08 12.02
CA ALA A 158 -14.68 2.54 12.00
C ALA A 158 -15.23 3.23 10.74
N ASP A 159 -16.52 3.05 10.52
CA ASP A 159 -17.38 3.84 9.67
C ASP A 159 -18.08 4.94 10.49
N ILE A 160 -18.15 6.14 9.91
CA ILE A 160 -18.91 7.29 10.40
C ILE A 160 -20.10 7.50 9.48
N GLY A 161 -21.26 7.87 10.02
CA GLY A 161 -22.46 8.19 9.27
C GLY A 161 -23.47 7.05 9.27
N LEU A 162 -24.27 6.93 8.19
CA LEU A 162 -25.33 5.91 8.09
C LEU A 162 -24.90 4.48 8.47
N PRO A 163 -23.74 3.95 8.02
CA PRO A 163 -23.30 2.61 8.43
C PRO A 163 -22.64 2.56 9.82
N GLY A 164 -22.29 3.71 10.40
CA GLY A 164 -21.64 3.84 11.68
C GLY A 164 -22.60 3.79 12.87
N PRO A 165 -22.05 3.83 14.10
CA PRO A 165 -22.85 3.81 15.33
C PRO A 165 -23.70 5.08 15.52
N ASP A 166 -23.37 6.19 14.85
CA ASP A 166 -24.17 7.42 14.88
C ASP A 166 -25.43 7.36 13.98
N GLN A 167 -25.51 6.38 13.07
CA GLN A 167 -26.62 6.21 12.12
C GLN A 167 -26.93 7.48 11.32
N GLY A 168 -25.90 8.26 10.99
CA GLY A 168 -26.01 9.52 10.26
C GLY A 168 -26.46 10.73 11.09
N LYS A 169 -26.65 10.57 12.40
CA LYS A 169 -27.04 11.68 13.30
C LYS A 169 -25.83 12.54 13.72
N GLY A 170 -24.62 12.16 13.35
CA GLY A 170 -23.39 12.78 13.84
C GLY A 170 -23.06 12.32 15.27
N GLY A 171 -21.81 12.51 15.65
CA GLY A 171 -21.32 12.02 16.93
C GLY A 171 -19.84 12.30 17.14
N LYS A 172 -19.37 11.99 18.35
CA LYS A 172 -17.96 12.13 18.71
C LYS A 172 -17.32 10.76 18.73
N TYR A 173 -16.32 10.57 17.90
CA TYR A 173 -15.56 9.34 17.77
C TYR A 173 -14.22 9.55 18.47
N LEU A 174 -13.92 8.75 19.48
CA LEU A 174 -12.63 8.79 20.17
C LEU A 174 -11.74 7.67 19.63
N ILE A 175 -10.66 8.06 18.96
CA ILE A 175 -9.66 7.14 18.41
C ILE A 175 -8.49 7.05 19.38
N LEU A 176 -8.26 5.87 19.91
CA LEU A 176 -7.24 5.60 20.92
C LEU A 176 -5.97 5.03 20.29
N PRO A 177 -4.77 5.46 20.75
CA PRO A 177 -3.51 4.87 20.32
C PRO A 177 -3.38 3.42 20.79
N PRO A 178 -2.48 2.64 20.16
CA PRO A 178 -2.11 1.32 20.65
C PRO A 178 -1.69 1.36 22.13
N GLY A 179 -2.21 0.42 22.93
CA GLY A 179 -1.87 0.29 24.35
C GLY A 179 -2.46 1.36 25.29
N TYR A 180 -3.48 2.10 24.86
CA TYR A 180 -4.15 3.09 25.72
C TYR A 180 -5.09 2.44 26.76
N GLU A 181 -4.74 2.58 28.03
CA GLU A 181 -5.44 1.97 29.18
C GLU A 181 -6.18 2.96 30.08
N ASP A 182 -5.97 4.26 29.89
CA ASP A 182 -6.65 5.30 30.67
C ASP A 182 -8.18 5.18 30.48
N PRO A 183 -9.00 5.39 31.53
CA PRO A 183 -10.45 5.40 31.41
C PRO A 183 -10.95 6.42 30.39
N VAL A 184 -12.01 6.06 29.67
CA VAL A 184 -12.67 6.91 28.68
C VAL A 184 -14.18 6.94 28.94
N ASP A 185 -14.80 8.06 28.56
CA ASP A 185 -16.25 8.25 28.71
C ASP A 185 -16.98 7.66 27.50
N GLU A 186 -17.36 6.39 27.59
CA GLU A 186 -18.07 5.65 26.53
C GLU A 186 -19.51 6.14 26.33
N GLU A 187 -20.08 6.91 27.26
CA GLU A 187 -21.39 7.56 27.08
C GLU A 187 -21.27 8.79 26.17
N LYS A 188 -20.11 9.46 26.20
CA LYS A 188 -19.82 10.65 25.41
C LYS A 188 -19.24 10.36 24.03
N TYR A 189 -18.52 9.24 23.88
CA TYR A 189 -17.76 8.92 22.69
C TYR A 189 -18.04 7.52 22.15
N PHE A 190 -18.11 7.39 20.82
CA PHE A 190 -17.90 6.10 20.17
C PHE A 190 -16.40 5.79 20.19
N VAL A 191 -15.99 4.81 20.99
CA VAL A 191 -14.57 4.52 21.22
C VAL A 191 -14.04 3.50 20.21
N TYR A 192 -12.93 3.84 19.57
CA TYR A 192 -12.22 3.03 18.59
C TYR A 192 -10.76 2.85 19.00
N ARG A 193 -10.21 1.64 18.83
CA ARG A 193 -8.86 1.30 19.28
C ARG A 193 -7.99 0.93 18.09
N SER A 194 -7.08 1.83 17.72
CA SER A 194 -6.17 1.64 16.59
C SER A 194 -5.04 0.68 16.97
N LYS A 195 -4.64 -0.19 16.02
CA LYS A 195 -3.45 -1.04 16.15
C LYS A 195 -2.18 -0.34 15.66
N THR A 196 -2.31 0.82 15.01
CA THR A 196 -1.21 1.69 14.59
C THR A 196 -1.36 3.10 15.16
N ASN A 197 -0.25 3.84 15.26
CA ASN A 197 -0.25 5.26 15.55
C ASN A 197 -0.84 6.05 14.37
N GLY A 198 -0.52 5.65 13.14
CA GLY A 198 -1.09 6.27 11.96
C GLY A 198 -2.56 5.93 11.77
N VAL A 199 -3.40 6.93 11.49
CA VAL A 199 -4.81 6.73 11.14
C VAL A 199 -5.15 7.51 9.87
N PHE A 200 -5.80 6.82 8.93
CA PHE A 200 -6.33 7.40 7.70
C PHE A 200 -7.80 7.80 7.89
N VAL A 201 -8.12 9.06 7.63
CA VAL A 201 -9.47 9.62 7.69
C VAL A 201 -9.95 9.90 6.28
N PHE A 202 -10.95 9.15 5.82
CA PHE A 202 -11.49 9.26 4.47
C PHE A 202 -12.94 9.68 4.46
N LEU A 203 -13.19 10.95 4.16
CA LEU A 203 -14.53 11.52 4.08
C LEU A 203 -15.13 11.34 2.70
N ARG A 204 -16.43 11.06 2.65
CA ARG A 204 -17.25 11.06 1.44
C ARG A 204 -18.39 12.06 1.59
N GLY A 205 -18.41 13.06 0.72
CA GLY A 205 -19.50 14.01 0.55
C GLY A 205 -20.38 13.63 -0.63
N PHE A 206 -21.66 13.39 -0.35
CA PHE A 206 -22.67 13.12 -1.37
C PHE A 206 -23.40 14.40 -1.74
N PHE A 207 -23.81 14.52 -2.99
CA PHE A 207 -24.53 15.67 -3.53
C PHE A 207 -25.72 15.20 -4.35
N ASP A 208 -26.85 15.90 -4.24
CA ASP A 208 -28.05 15.59 -5.02
C ASP A 208 -27.98 16.16 -6.44
N ASN A 209 -27.24 17.27 -6.61
CA ASN A 209 -27.11 17.97 -7.87
C ASN A 209 -25.62 18.08 -8.27
N PRO A 210 -25.18 17.44 -9.37
CA PRO A 210 -23.78 17.50 -9.80
C PRO A 210 -23.31 18.91 -10.21
N ASN A 211 -24.25 19.84 -10.43
CA ASN A 211 -23.96 21.25 -10.72
C ASN A 211 -23.89 22.13 -9.47
N ASN A 212 -24.22 21.59 -8.28
CA ASN A 212 -24.13 22.32 -7.02
C ASN A 212 -23.53 21.43 -5.92
N LEU A 213 -22.21 21.46 -5.84
CA LEU A 213 -21.43 20.68 -4.88
C LEU A 213 -21.30 21.36 -3.50
N GLN A 214 -21.62 22.67 -3.43
CA GLN A 214 -21.39 23.51 -2.26
C GLN A 214 -22.00 22.95 -0.96
N PRO A 215 -23.25 22.44 -0.92
CA PRO A 215 -23.83 21.93 0.33
C PRO A 215 -23.06 20.74 0.89
N ALA A 216 -22.54 19.87 0.03
CA ALA A 216 -21.76 18.70 0.43
C ALA A 216 -20.39 19.12 0.99
N VAL A 217 -19.72 20.07 0.32
CA VAL A 217 -18.45 20.65 0.79
C VAL A 217 -18.63 21.33 2.15
N GLU A 218 -19.64 22.19 2.28
CA GLU A 218 -19.94 22.89 3.54
C GLU A 218 -20.27 21.93 4.68
N ASN A 219 -20.91 20.79 4.40
CA ASN A 219 -21.15 19.79 5.43
C ASN A 219 -19.87 19.09 5.87
N MET A 220 -18.99 18.74 4.92
CA MET A 220 -17.69 18.15 5.23
C MET A 220 -16.83 19.10 6.08
N GLU A 221 -16.82 20.39 5.77
CA GLU A 221 -16.03 21.40 6.48
C GLU A 221 -16.55 21.72 7.90
N LYS A 222 -17.64 21.10 8.36
CA LYS A 222 -18.09 21.19 9.76
C LYS A 222 -17.38 20.19 10.68
N ILE A 223 -16.71 19.18 10.12
CA ILE A 223 -15.95 18.21 10.92
C ILE A 223 -14.89 18.92 11.75
N LYS A 224 -14.70 18.45 13.00
CA LYS A 224 -13.57 18.89 13.83
C LYS A 224 -12.77 17.68 14.26
N ILE A 225 -11.45 17.81 14.19
CA ILE A 225 -10.51 16.80 14.66
C ILE A 225 -9.59 17.47 15.67
N TYR A 226 -9.49 16.91 16.88
CA TYR A 226 -8.72 17.51 17.97
C TYR A 226 -8.27 16.48 19.00
N PRO A 227 -7.16 16.71 19.72
CA PRO A 227 -6.72 15.80 20.78
C PRO A 227 -7.74 15.78 21.93
N LEU A 228 -7.90 14.62 22.57
CA LEU A 228 -8.77 14.44 23.73
C LEU A 228 -8.37 15.36 24.89
N LYS A 229 -7.06 15.60 25.05
CA LYS A 229 -6.47 16.45 26.08
C LYS A 229 -5.58 17.50 25.40
N GLY A 230 -5.64 18.74 25.87
CA GLY A 230 -4.84 19.86 25.35
C GLY A 230 -5.60 20.79 24.38
N ASP A 231 -4.86 21.73 23.78
CA ASP A 231 -5.44 22.76 22.94
C ASP A 231 -5.73 22.26 21.52
N ALA A 232 -6.95 22.51 21.05
CA ALA A 232 -7.37 22.20 19.69
C ALA A 232 -6.90 23.28 18.71
N LYS A 233 -6.13 22.87 17.69
CA LYS A 233 -5.80 23.74 16.56
C LYS A 233 -7.05 23.96 15.68
N PRO A 234 -7.24 25.16 15.10
CA PRO A 234 -8.30 25.38 14.12
C PRO A 234 -8.14 24.44 12.91
N MET A 235 -9.26 23.91 12.40
CA MET A 235 -9.25 23.11 11.18
C MET A 235 -8.79 23.95 9.98
N LYS A 236 -8.02 23.32 9.08
CA LYS A 236 -7.53 23.87 7.82
C LYS A 236 -8.03 22.98 6.69
N PHE A 237 -9.07 23.44 5.99
CA PHE A 237 -9.60 22.76 4.81
C PHE A 237 -8.89 23.28 3.57
N GLN A 238 -8.15 22.40 2.89
CA GLN A 238 -7.38 22.71 1.69
C GLN A 238 -8.20 22.27 0.48
N HIS A 239 -8.61 23.20 -0.36
CA HIS A 239 -9.33 22.91 -1.60
C HIS A 239 -8.36 22.37 -2.64
N ALA A 240 -8.41 21.05 -2.84
CA ALA A 240 -7.38 20.26 -3.49
C ALA A 240 -7.67 19.97 -4.96
N SER A 241 -8.92 20.12 -5.43
CA SER A 241 -9.32 19.62 -6.76
C SER A 241 -8.50 20.17 -7.93
N ASP A 242 -8.04 21.42 -7.85
CA ASP A 242 -7.27 22.08 -8.91
C ASP A 242 -5.76 22.10 -8.66
N VAL A 243 -5.30 21.47 -7.58
CA VAL A 243 -3.88 21.44 -7.19
C VAL A 243 -3.26 20.10 -7.60
N ALA A 244 -2.26 20.16 -8.47
CA ALA A 244 -1.51 18.95 -8.85
C ALA A 244 -0.78 18.37 -7.63
N SER A 245 -0.95 17.07 -7.40
CA SER A 245 -0.38 16.38 -6.25
C SER A 245 -0.09 14.91 -6.58
N ASP A 246 0.91 14.34 -5.90
CA ASP A 246 1.34 12.95 -6.10
C ASP A 246 1.42 12.22 -4.76
N TYR A 247 0.51 11.27 -4.60
CA TYR A 247 0.30 10.47 -3.40
C TYR A 247 0.70 9.01 -3.64
N LEU A 248 1.37 8.72 -4.76
CA LEU A 248 1.78 7.36 -5.10
C LEU A 248 3.07 6.99 -4.39
N PHE A 249 3.15 5.73 -3.96
CA PHE A 249 4.38 5.16 -3.46
C PHE A 249 5.40 4.90 -4.60
N PRO A 250 6.70 4.96 -4.30
CA PRO A 250 7.75 4.68 -5.28
C PRO A 250 7.78 3.20 -5.70
N ARG A 251 8.35 2.94 -6.88
CA ARG A 251 8.42 1.61 -7.51
C ARG A 251 9.84 1.10 -7.70
N ASP A 252 10.79 1.74 -7.03
CA ASP A 252 12.21 1.43 -7.01
C ASP A 252 12.69 1.24 -5.56
N ALA A 253 14.00 1.17 -5.33
CA ALA A 253 14.56 0.93 -4.01
C ALA A 253 14.12 1.96 -2.94
N SER A 254 13.70 3.17 -3.33
CA SER A 254 13.21 4.18 -2.36
C SER A 254 11.91 3.77 -1.66
N TYR A 255 11.20 2.75 -2.17
CA TYR A 255 10.11 2.08 -1.45
C TYR A 255 10.54 1.59 -0.08
N PHE A 256 11.71 0.96 0.00
CA PHE A 256 12.21 0.40 1.25
C PHE A 256 12.61 1.49 2.24
N SER A 257 13.10 2.64 1.75
CA SER A 257 13.33 3.81 2.60
C SER A 257 12.02 4.42 3.12
N MET A 258 10.93 4.37 2.34
CA MET A 258 9.61 4.81 2.79
C MET A 258 9.01 3.84 3.81
N LEU A 259 9.14 2.53 3.57
CA LEU A 259 8.77 1.50 4.53
C LEU A 259 9.52 1.67 5.85
N ASP A 260 10.83 1.90 5.80
CA ASP A 260 11.62 2.19 7.00
C ASP A 260 11.06 3.40 7.76
N ARG A 261 10.81 4.54 7.08
CA ARG A 261 10.20 5.70 7.73
C ARG A 261 8.86 5.39 8.39
N PHE A 262 7.99 4.60 7.75
CA PHE A 262 6.76 4.13 8.37
C PHE A 262 7.04 3.34 9.65
N ILE A 263 7.89 2.31 9.58
CA ILE A 263 8.25 1.49 10.74
C ILE A 263 8.89 2.32 11.86
N GLN A 264 9.72 3.31 11.53
CA GLN A 264 10.31 4.20 12.53
C GLN A 264 9.28 5.11 13.22
N ASN A 265 8.16 5.44 12.57
CA ASN A 265 7.13 6.32 13.15
C ASN A 265 5.94 5.57 13.78
N ASP A 266 5.77 4.28 13.51
CA ASP A 266 4.63 3.50 14.02
C ASP A 266 5.02 2.42 15.04
N VAL A 267 4.05 1.81 15.72
CA VAL A 267 4.29 0.62 16.53
C VAL A 267 4.61 -0.57 15.62
N VAL A 268 5.39 -1.53 16.14
CA VAL A 268 5.54 -2.83 15.48
C VAL A 268 4.23 -3.58 15.71
N ASP A 269 3.49 -3.80 14.64
CA ASP A 269 2.21 -4.52 14.67
C ASP A 269 2.44 -5.98 15.12
N ASP A 270 1.50 -6.54 15.89
CA ASP A 270 1.64 -7.88 16.46
C ASP A 270 1.06 -8.98 15.56
N VAL A 271 0.46 -8.60 14.43
CA VAL A 271 -0.27 -9.52 13.55
C VAL A 271 0.66 -10.46 12.77
N ASP A 272 1.88 -10.05 12.42
CA ASP A 272 2.79 -10.89 11.64
C ASP A 272 4.27 -10.80 12.07
N PRO A 273 4.63 -11.44 13.20
CA PRO A 273 6.01 -11.43 13.70
C PRO A 273 7.00 -12.09 12.72
N TYR A 274 6.56 -13.01 11.86
CA TYR A 274 7.43 -13.65 10.88
C TYR A 274 7.80 -12.71 9.74
N MET A 275 6.83 -11.94 9.23
CA MET A 275 7.12 -10.92 8.22
C MET A 275 7.95 -9.76 8.77
N HIS A 276 7.82 -9.43 10.06
CA HIS A 276 8.76 -8.54 10.72
C HIS A 276 10.19 -9.10 10.74
N GLY A 277 10.35 -10.41 10.92
CA GLY A 277 11.66 -11.08 10.78
C GLY A 277 12.22 -11.01 9.35
N MET A 278 11.36 -11.18 8.33
CA MET A 278 11.75 -11.05 6.91
C MET A 278 12.21 -9.62 6.58
N MET A 279 11.51 -8.62 7.12
CA MET A 279 11.82 -7.21 6.98
C MET A 279 13.12 -6.82 7.72
N ALA A 280 13.33 -7.32 8.93
CA ALA A 280 14.58 -7.13 9.67
C ALA A 280 15.77 -7.75 8.94
N ALA A 281 15.58 -8.91 8.30
CA ALA A 281 16.63 -9.57 7.51
C ALA A 281 17.08 -8.79 6.26
N ILE A 282 16.29 -7.82 5.79
CA ILE A 282 16.70 -6.87 4.73
C ILE A 282 17.18 -5.51 5.29
N GLY A 283 17.28 -5.38 6.62
CA GLY A 283 17.84 -4.22 7.31
C GLY A 283 16.82 -3.21 7.82
N ILE A 284 15.51 -3.47 7.72
CA ILE A 284 14.47 -2.56 8.22
C ILE A 284 13.96 -3.08 9.57
N GLU A 285 14.27 -2.35 10.63
CA GLU A 285 13.91 -2.72 12.00
C GLU A 285 13.67 -1.46 12.84
N LYS A 286 12.63 -1.49 13.68
CA LYS A 286 12.29 -0.40 14.58
C LYS A 286 13.49 -0.01 15.44
N GLY A 287 13.82 1.29 15.47
CA GLY A 287 14.91 1.84 16.26
C GLY A 287 16.31 1.65 15.66
N LYS A 288 16.44 1.04 14.47
CA LYS A 288 17.72 0.90 13.76
C LYS A 288 17.71 1.72 12.47
N ALA A 289 18.85 2.33 12.15
CA ALA A 289 19.01 3.06 10.90
C ALA A 289 19.03 2.09 9.70
N PHE A 290 18.20 2.35 8.70
CA PHE A 290 18.25 1.63 7.44
C PHE A 290 19.41 2.12 6.57
N ALA A 291 20.51 1.35 6.56
CA ALA A 291 21.75 1.68 5.86
C ALA A 291 22.23 0.51 4.97
N PRO A 292 21.50 0.20 3.87
CA PRO A 292 21.89 -0.88 2.97
C PRO A 292 23.24 -0.57 2.29
N THR A 293 24.06 -1.60 2.12
CA THR A 293 25.26 -1.52 1.28
C THR A 293 24.88 -1.23 -0.18
N LYS A 294 25.85 -0.79 -1.00
CA LYS A 294 25.61 -0.56 -2.43
C LYS A 294 25.00 -1.77 -3.14
N ARG A 295 25.49 -2.98 -2.85
CA ARG A 295 24.95 -4.21 -3.44
C ARG A 295 23.52 -4.50 -2.98
N GLN A 296 23.23 -4.32 -1.70
CA GLN A 296 21.87 -4.47 -1.18
C GLN A 296 20.91 -3.45 -1.82
N GLN A 297 21.34 -2.20 -2.01
CA GLN A 297 20.55 -1.19 -2.72
C GLN A 297 20.18 -1.63 -4.14
N ASP A 298 21.11 -2.24 -4.87
CA ASP A 298 20.87 -2.73 -6.24
C ASP A 298 19.88 -3.92 -6.24
N LEU A 299 19.95 -4.80 -5.23
CA LEU A 299 19.00 -5.91 -5.04
C LEU A 299 17.61 -5.39 -4.64
N LEU A 300 17.52 -4.40 -3.76
CA LEU A 300 16.27 -3.76 -3.37
C LEU A 300 15.60 -3.06 -4.57
N ASP A 301 16.37 -2.40 -5.43
CA ASP A 301 15.83 -1.80 -6.67
C ASP A 301 15.22 -2.87 -7.59
N SER A 302 15.95 -3.96 -7.79
CA SER A 302 15.48 -5.10 -8.57
C SER A 302 14.24 -5.74 -7.94
N ALA A 303 14.23 -5.89 -6.61
CA ALA A 303 13.11 -6.44 -5.86
C ALA A 303 11.86 -5.56 -5.97
N ALA A 304 11.97 -4.23 -5.81
CA ALA A 304 10.83 -3.32 -5.94
C ALA A 304 10.21 -3.36 -7.34
N LYS A 305 11.04 -3.32 -8.39
CA LYS A 305 10.58 -3.41 -9.79
C LYS A 305 9.92 -4.75 -10.08
N THR A 306 10.44 -5.85 -9.52
CA THR A 306 9.87 -7.19 -9.65
C THR A 306 8.54 -7.29 -8.92
N SER A 307 8.50 -6.83 -7.67
CA SER A 307 7.32 -6.87 -6.80
C SER A 307 6.17 -6.05 -7.36
N TRP A 308 6.44 -4.87 -7.91
CA TRP A 308 5.41 -4.08 -8.61
C TRP A 308 4.78 -4.86 -9.77
N LYS A 309 5.59 -5.52 -10.59
CA LYS A 309 5.09 -6.35 -11.71
C LYS A 309 4.32 -7.57 -11.21
N MET A 310 4.79 -8.22 -10.14
CA MET A 310 4.09 -9.33 -9.50
C MET A 310 2.74 -8.89 -8.94
N ALA A 311 2.68 -7.78 -8.21
CA ALA A 311 1.44 -7.22 -7.68
C ALA A 311 0.44 -6.89 -8.80
N LYS A 312 0.91 -6.28 -9.90
CA LYS A 312 0.07 -6.03 -11.08
C LYS A 312 -0.39 -7.31 -11.76
N ASN A 313 0.46 -8.33 -11.83
CA ASN A 313 0.09 -9.64 -12.37
C ASN A 313 -1.00 -10.32 -11.52
N ILE A 314 -0.85 -10.31 -10.19
CA ILE A 314 -1.87 -10.83 -9.27
C ILE A 314 -3.19 -10.08 -9.47
N ALA A 315 -3.15 -8.75 -9.45
CA ALA A 315 -4.37 -7.94 -9.61
C ALA A 315 -5.08 -8.19 -10.95
N ALA A 316 -4.32 -8.26 -12.05
CA ALA A 316 -4.86 -8.45 -13.40
C ALA A 316 -5.39 -9.87 -13.68
N ASN A 317 -5.06 -10.85 -12.82
CA ASN A 317 -5.45 -12.24 -12.98
C ASN A 317 -6.12 -12.81 -11.71
N SER A 318 -6.68 -11.94 -10.87
CA SER A 318 -7.28 -12.31 -9.58
C SER A 318 -8.46 -13.28 -9.72
N ASP A 319 -9.10 -13.31 -10.88
CA ASP A 319 -10.19 -14.19 -11.29
C ASP A 319 -9.73 -15.58 -11.76
N ARG A 320 -8.42 -15.78 -11.99
CA ARG A 320 -7.87 -17.04 -12.54
C ARG A 320 -7.44 -18.06 -11.51
N GLU A 321 -7.36 -17.66 -10.24
CA GLU A 321 -6.96 -18.55 -9.15
C GLU A 321 -8.17 -19.39 -8.69
N PRO A 322 -8.27 -20.69 -9.03
CA PRO A 322 -9.45 -21.49 -8.70
C PRO A 322 -9.65 -21.67 -7.18
N LYS A 323 -8.60 -21.38 -6.40
CA LYS A 323 -8.59 -21.36 -4.93
C LYS A 323 -8.54 -19.94 -4.35
N GLY A 324 -8.55 -18.90 -5.19
CA GLY A 324 -8.60 -17.50 -4.75
C GLY A 324 -9.99 -17.06 -4.26
N ILE A 325 -11.02 -17.87 -4.54
CA ILE A 325 -12.38 -17.69 -4.04
C ILE A 325 -12.43 -18.21 -2.58
N TRP A 326 -12.23 -17.32 -1.62
CA TRP A 326 -12.28 -17.64 -0.18
C TRP A 326 -13.70 -17.93 0.34
N TYR A 327 -14.73 -17.44 -0.37
CA TYR A 327 -16.13 -17.64 -0.04
C TYR A 327 -16.83 -18.38 -1.18
N LYS A 328 -17.51 -19.49 -0.87
CA LYS A 328 -18.14 -20.37 -1.88
C LYS A 328 -19.34 -19.77 -2.61
N ASP A 329 -19.80 -18.59 -2.22
CA ASP A 329 -21.03 -18.02 -2.73
C ASP A 329 -20.78 -16.74 -3.54
N GLU A 330 -21.42 -16.76 -4.70
CA GLU A 330 -21.58 -15.73 -5.70
C GLU A 330 -21.71 -14.34 -5.06
N LEU A 331 -21.03 -13.33 -5.65
CA LEU A 331 -21.51 -11.96 -5.56
C LEU A 331 -23.03 -12.02 -5.78
N PRO A 332 -23.87 -11.52 -4.85
CA PRO A 332 -25.30 -11.60 -5.03
C PRO A 332 -25.62 -11.03 -6.41
N ASP A 333 -26.28 -11.86 -7.22
CA ASP A 333 -26.85 -11.54 -8.52
C ASP A 333 -27.20 -10.05 -8.56
N ILE A 334 -26.33 -9.21 -9.16
CA ILE A 334 -26.67 -7.83 -9.52
C ILE A 334 -27.58 -7.95 -10.75
N LYS A 335 -28.71 -8.65 -10.58
CA LYS A 335 -29.83 -8.62 -11.48
C LYS A 335 -30.47 -7.26 -11.32
N LYS A 336 -30.16 -6.37 -12.27
CA LYS A 336 -31.09 -5.35 -12.76
C LYS A 336 -31.77 -4.52 -11.66
N THR A 337 -31.00 -3.79 -10.86
CA THR A 337 -31.53 -2.53 -10.34
C THR A 337 -31.40 -1.50 -11.46
N ASN A 338 -32.52 -1.26 -12.15
CA ASN A 338 -32.69 -0.09 -13.00
C ASN A 338 -32.44 1.15 -12.14
N PHE A 339 -31.45 1.95 -12.52
CA PHE A 339 -31.45 3.39 -12.27
C PHE A 339 -31.91 4.08 -13.56
#